data_AF-A0A7R6YZ10-F1
#
_entry.id   AF-A0A7R6YZ10-F1
#
_cell.length_a   1.000
_cell.length_b   1.000
_cell.length_c   1.000
_cell.angle_alpha   90.00
_cell.angle_beta   90.00
_cell.angle_gamma   90.00
#
_symmetry.space_group_name_H-M   'P 1'
#
loop_
_entity.id
_entity.type
_entity.pdbx_description
1 polymer ?
#
loop_
_entity_poly.entity_id
_entity_poly.type
_entity_poly.pdbx_seq_one_letter_code
_entity_poly.pdbx_strand_id
1 'polypeptide(L)' 'MHLAALKDVPSAMRYRNPQVGMGGTDLDREYRNTVTDAVLVAATIAAARA' A
#
# COMPACT_ATOMS: atom_id res chain seq x y z
N MET A 1 -8.73 -19.11 -5.22
CA MET A 1 -7.87 -17.98 -5.62
C MET A 1 -7.49 -17.20 -4.37
N HIS A 2 -6.21 -16.88 -4.18
CA HIS A 2 -5.77 -15.96 -3.13
C HIS A 2 -5.32 -14.65 -3.80
N LEU A 3 -5.71 -13.50 -3.25
CA LEU A 3 -5.35 -12.19 -3.77
C LEU A 3 -5.20 -11.17 -2.62
N ALA A 4 -4.37 -10.16 -2.82
CA ALA A 4 -4.11 -9.11 -1.82
C ALA A 4 -4.82 -7.78 -2.10
N ALA A 5 -5.11 -7.48 -3.38
CA ALA A 5 -5.78 -6.26 -3.86
C ALA A 5 -5.23 -4.98 -3.21
N LEU A 6 -3.96 -4.66 -3.45
CA LEU A 6 -3.25 -3.61 -2.71
C LEU A 6 -3.31 -2.26 -3.44
N LYS A 7 -3.26 -1.18 -2.65
CA LYS A 7 -2.94 0.18 -3.09
C LYS A 7 -1.89 0.81 -2.18
N ASP A 8 -1.17 1.78 -2.72
CA ASP A 8 -0.30 2.63 -1.92
C ASP A 8 -1.03 3.88 -1.45
N VAL A 9 -0.81 4.26 -0.20
CA VAL A 9 -1.31 5.49 0.39
C VAL A 9 -0.17 6.23 1.10
N PRO A 10 -0.09 7.56 0.99
CA PRO A 10 0.94 8.33 1.68
C PRO A 10 0.71 8.31 3.19
N SER A 11 1.81 8.32 3.95
CA SER A 11 1.77 8.56 5.40
C SER A 11 1.22 9.95 5.70
N ALA A 12 0.39 10.05 6.74
CA ALA A 12 -0.17 11.29 7.24
C ALA A 12 0.84 12.16 8.03
N MET A 13 2.09 11.68 8.20
CA MET A 13 3.13 12.44 8.88
C MET A 13 3.44 13.76 8.17
N ARG A 14 3.34 14.85 8.92
CA ARG A 14 3.59 16.22 8.43
C ARG A 14 5.08 16.55 8.35
N TYR A 15 5.86 16.08 9.32
CA TYR A 15 7.32 16.20 9.30
C TYR A 15 7.93 14.87 8.88
N ARG A 16 8.96 14.94 8.03
CA ARG A 16 9.68 13.77 7.51
C ARG A 16 11.17 14.01 7.66
N ASN A 17 11.89 13.01 8.16
CA ASN A 17 13.35 12.96 8.10
C ASN A 17 13.76 12.09 6.90
N PRO A 18 14.27 12.67 5.81
CA PRO A 18 14.66 11.92 4.61
C PRO A 18 16.02 11.24 4.74
N GLN A 19 16.72 11.36 5.88
CA GLN A 19 18.07 10.82 6.08
C GLN A 19 18.08 9.50 6.85
N VAL A 20 16.93 9.04 7.34
CA VAL A 20 16.81 7.83 8.16
C VAL A 20 15.95 6.82 7.42
N GLY A 21 16.48 5.60 7.27
CA GLY A 21 15.76 4.43 6.80
C GLY A 21 15.86 3.32 7.83
N MET A 22 14.75 2.64 8.08
CA MET A 22 14.65 1.52 9.03
C MET A 22 15.02 0.20 8.36
N GLY A 23 14.96 0.11 7.03
CA GLY A 23 15.45 -1.05 6.28
C GLY A 23 15.45 -0.86 4.77
N GLY A 24 16.49 -1.38 4.10
CA GLY A 24 16.71 -1.18 2.66
C GLY A 24 17.33 0.20 2.35
N THR A 25 17.36 0.57 1.06
CA THR A 25 17.95 1.84 0.59
C THR A 25 16.93 2.84 0.05
N ASP A 26 15.66 2.44 -0.11
CA ASP A 26 14.55 3.31 -0.50
C ASP A 26 14.00 4.03 0.72
N LEU A 27 14.52 5.23 1.01
CA LEU A 27 14.15 6.03 2.19
C LEU A 27 12.73 6.60 2.12
N ASP A 28 12.17 6.79 0.91
CA ASP A 28 10.81 7.29 0.77
C ASP A 28 9.77 6.24 1.19
N ARG A 29 10.13 4.95 1.13
CA ARG A 29 9.27 3.84 1.56
C ARG A 29 8.77 4.00 2.99
N GLU A 30 9.56 4.60 3.90
CA GLU A 30 9.16 4.82 5.30
C GLU A 30 7.89 5.68 5.44
N TYR A 31 7.52 6.42 4.39
CA TYR A 31 6.35 7.29 4.35
C TYR A 31 5.28 6.83 3.36
N ARG A 32 5.34 5.57 2.91
CA ARG A 32 4.32 4.92 2.06
C ARG A 32 3.76 3.69 2.75
N ASN A 33 2.44 3.59 2.79
CA ASN A 33 1.74 2.42 3.31
C ASN A 33 1.09 1.66 2.15
N THR A 34 1.27 0.35 2.13
CA THR A 34 0.55 -0.52 1.20
C THR A 34 -0.60 -1.18 1.96
N VAL A 35 -1.83 -0.94 1.51
CA VAL A 35 -3.07 -1.38 2.18
C VAL A 35 -3.99 -2.10 1.21
N THR A 36 -4.82 -3.00 1.71
CA THR A 36 -5.86 -3.63 0.89
C THR A 36 -6.93 -2.62 0.48
N ASP A 37 -7.25 -2.57 -0.81
CA ASP A 37 -8.29 -1.75 -1.40
C ASP A 37 -9.60 -2.55 -1.50
N ALA A 38 -10.59 -2.15 -0.70
CA ALA A 38 -11.90 -2.78 -0.66
C ALA A 38 -12.66 -2.75 -2.00
N VAL A 39 -12.49 -1.68 -2.81
CA VAL A 39 -13.13 -1.56 -4.12
C VAL A 39 -12.52 -2.58 -5.08
N LEU A 40 -11.19 -2.70 -5.08
CA LEU A 40 -10.49 -3.67 -5.91
C LEU A 40 -10.81 -5.11 -5.50
N VAL A 41 -10.95 -5.38 -4.19
CA VAL A 41 -11.43 -6.67 -3.68
C VAL A 41 -12.81 -6.98 -4.24
N ALA A 42 -13.77 -6.06 -4.10
CA ALA A 42 -15.15 -6.27 -4.57
C ALA A 42 -15.21 -6.52 -6.08
N ALA A 43 -14.48 -5.72 -6.87
CA ALA A 43 -14.39 -5.89 -8.31
C ALA A 43 -13.78 -7.25 -8.69
N THR A 44 -12.72 -7.68 -8.01
CA THR A 44 -12.06 -8.96 -8.29
C THR A 44 -12.97 -10.14 -7.94
N ILE A 45 -13.71 -10.07 -6.82
CA ILE A 45 -14.69 -11.10 -6.44
C ILE A 45 -15.81 -11.18 -7.49
N ALA A 46 -16.32 -10.04 -7.95
CA ALA A 46 -17.36 -10.02 -8.97
C ALA A 46 -16.87 -10.65 -10.29
N ALA A 47 -15.66 -10.30 -10.72
CA ALA A 47 -15.05 -10.86 -11.93
C ALA A 47 -14.81 -12.38 -11.81
N ALA A 48 -14.42 -12.88 -10.63
CA ALA A 48 -14.19 -14.30 -10.42
C ALA A 48 -15.48 -15.15 -10.32
N ARG A 49 -16.65 -14.51 -10.15
CA ARG A 49 -17.96 -15.18 -10.07
C ARG A 49 -18.70 -15.27 -11.41
N ALA A 50 -18.31 -14.45 -12.38
CA ALA A 50 -18.87 -14.45 -13.74
C ALA A 50 -18.33 -15.62 -14.57
#